data_AF-A0A182QWB0-F1
#
_entry.id   AF-A0A182QWB0-F1
#
_cell.length_a   1.000
_cell.length_b   1.000
_cell.length_c   1.000
_cell.angle_alpha   90.00
_cell.angle_beta   90.00
_cell.angle_gamma   90.00
#
_symmetry.space_group_name_H-M   'P 1'
#
loop_
_entity.id
_entity.type
_entity.pdbx_description
1 polymer ?
#
loop_
_entity_poly.entity_id
_entity_poly.type
_entity_poly.pdbx_seq_one_letter_code
_entity_poly.pdbx_strand_id
1 'polypeptide(L)'
;MEDSRYLPNQTELNLAQQDELKQELLKYYKTSLIIGLLKQPEAPISTESRALLAVYRHDEELPLGLDHIRNVEISYHERNAINKYIETSIIEQVRPYVETAKQFTEGNLGLLADSQYHEQHTNLQLDHNRQQLLNELAQLKARKIQLMKACAEIRTGPYQRNNVELKYAEACFMATKTKMLQKLTANEIVNCTPHAVKAVQEVAAVVKTLIGDGN
;
A
#
# COMPACT_ATOMS: atom_id res chain seq x y z
N MET A 1 -0.47 -28.39 11.39
CA MET A 1 -0.04 -27.01 11.12
C MET A 1 -0.45 -26.71 9.69
N GLU A 2 -1.27 -25.68 9.54
CA GLU A 2 -2.28 -25.56 8.49
C GLU A 2 -1.72 -25.29 7.09
N ASP A 3 -2.28 -26.01 6.13
CA ASP A 3 -2.15 -25.78 4.69
C ASP A 3 -2.81 -24.45 4.31
N SER A 4 -2.01 -23.39 4.25
CA SER A 4 -2.41 -22.12 3.63
C SER A 4 -2.51 -22.29 2.12
N ARG A 5 -3.65 -22.83 1.69
CA ARG A 5 -4.11 -22.84 0.30
C ARG A 5 -4.17 -21.38 -0.18
N TYR A 6 -3.39 -21.08 -1.22
CA TYR A 6 -3.54 -19.89 -2.04
C TYR A 6 -5.00 -19.78 -2.49
N LEU A 7 -5.76 -18.89 -1.86
CA LEU A 7 -7.03 -18.42 -2.41
C LEU A 7 -6.68 -17.56 -3.63
N PRO A 8 -7.08 -17.95 -4.86
CA PRO A 8 -6.95 -17.06 -6.01
C PRO A 8 -7.72 -15.77 -5.71
N ASN A 9 -7.11 -14.63 -6.04
CA ASN A 9 -7.72 -13.30 -5.91
C ASN A 9 -9.12 -13.32 -6.54
N GLN A 10 -10.17 -13.37 -5.70
CA GLN A 10 -11.56 -13.42 -6.16
C GLN A 10 -11.91 -12.26 -7.09
N THR A 11 -11.22 -11.12 -6.94
CA THR A 11 -11.34 -9.94 -7.79
C THR A 11 -10.91 -10.19 -9.24
N GLU A 12 -9.84 -10.93 -9.46
CA GLU A 12 -9.33 -11.25 -10.82
C GLU A 12 -10.23 -12.28 -11.51
N LEU A 13 -10.74 -13.26 -10.75
CA LEU A 13 -11.70 -14.25 -11.25
C LEU A 13 -13.04 -13.60 -11.66
N ASN A 14 -13.54 -12.65 -10.84
CA ASN A 14 -14.76 -11.91 -11.13
C ASN A 14 -14.62 -11.00 -12.35
N LEU A 15 -13.45 -10.38 -12.56
CA LEU A 15 -13.17 -9.57 -13.76
C LEU A 15 -13.17 -10.42 -15.03
N ALA A 16 -12.51 -11.59 -14.99
CA ALA A 16 -12.47 -12.51 -16.13
C ALA A 16 -13.87 -13.03 -16.51
N GLN A 17 -14.69 -13.39 -15.51
CA GLN A 17 -16.07 -13.85 -15.72
C GLN A 17 -16.98 -12.73 -16.27
N GLN A 18 -16.79 -11.49 -15.80
CA GLN A 18 -17.52 -10.35 -16.34
C GLN A 18 -17.18 -10.07 -17.80
N ASP A 19 -15.91 -10.21 -18.19
CA ASP A 19 -15.49 -9.99 -19.56
C ASP A 19 -15.94 -11.12 -20.50
N GLU A 20 -15.93 -12.38 -20.03
CA GLU A 20 -16.51 -13.51 -20.77
C GLU A 20 -18.01 -13.31 -21.01
N LEU A 21 -18.76 -12.92 -19.96
CA LEU A 21 -20.19 -12.62 -20.08
C LEU A 21 -20.46 -11.48 -21.07
N LYS A 22 -19.67 -10.41 -21.04
CA LYS A 22 -19.78 -9.31 -22.01
C LYS A 22 -19.53 -9.79 -23.44
N GLN A 23 -18.54 -10.65 -23.64
CA GLN A 23 -18.25 -11.21 -24.97
C GLN A 23 -19.39 -12.07 -25.48
N GLU A 24 -19.99 -12.92 -24.65
CA GLU A 24 -21.15 -13.73 -25.02
C GLU A 24 -22.38 -12.87 -25.33
N LEU A 25 -22.67 -11.86 -24.51
CA LEU A 25 -23.74 -10.90 -24.79
C LEU A 25 -23.49 -10.16 -26.12
N LEU A 26 -22.26 -9.75 -26.40
CA LEU A 26 -21.92 -9.12 -27.68
C LEU A 26 -22.13 -10.06 -28.86
N LYS A 27 -21.77 -11.34 -28.75
CA LYS A 27 -22.03 -12.35 -29.78
C LYS A 27 -23.54 -12.50 -30.00
N TYR A 28 -24.32 -12.59 -28.93
CA TYR A 28 -25.78 -12.68 -28.98
C TYR A 28 -26.40 -11.49 -29.72
N TYR A 29 -26.10 -10.26 -29.31
CA TYR A 29 -26.66 -9.05 -29.93
C TYR A 29 -26.26 -8.92 -31.40
N LYS A 30 -24.99 -9.21 -31.74
CA LYS A 30 -24.52 -9.22 -33.14
C LYS A 30 -25.31 -10.20 -33.99
N THR A 31 -25.51 -11.41 -33.48
CA THR A 31 -26.20 -12.48 -34.21
C THR A 31 -27.68 -12.13 -34.40
N SER A 32 -28.33 -11.64 -33.35
CA SER A 32 -29.73 -11.18 -33.41
C SER A 32 -29.91 -10.03 -34.42
N LEU A 33 -28.97 -9.06 -34.46
CA LEU A 33 -29.02 -7.96 -35.42
C LEU A 33 -28.91 -8.45 -36.86
N ILE A 34 -27.92 -9.31 -37.14
CA ILE A 34 -27.71 -9.90 -38.47
C ILE A 34 -28.97 -10.65 -38.92
N ILE A 35 -29.56 -11.46 -38.04
CA ILE A 35 -30.79 -12.19 -38.33
C ILE A 35 -31.94 -11.21 -38.63
N GLY A 36 -32.09 -10.14 -37.84
CA GLY A 36 -33.10 -9.11 -38.07
C GLY A 36 -32.98 -8.42 -39.43
N LEU A 37 -31.75 -8.17 -39.89
CA LEU A 37 -31.47 -7.60 -41.21
C LEU A 37 -31.75 -8.59 -42.34
N LEU A 38 -31.41 -9.87 -42.15
CA LEU A 38 -31.63 -10.92 -43.15
C LEU A 38 -33.09 -11.35 -43.27
N LYS A 39 -33.92 -11.10 -42.24
CA LYS A 39 -35.37 -11.30 -42.30
C LYS A 39 -36.09 -10.29 -43.20
N GLN A 40 -35.46 -9.17 -43.55
CA GLN A 40 -36.06 -8.16 -44.41
C GLN A 40 -36.30 -8.71 -45.83
N PRO A 41 -37.37 -8.28 -46.51
CA PRO A 41 -37.70 -8.78 -47.85
C PRO A 41 -36.63 -8.42 -48.89
N GLU A 42 -35.87 -7.34 -48.70
CA GLU A 42 -34.79 -6.90 -49.60
C GLU A 42 -33.48 -7.67 -49.42
N ALA A 43 -33.37 -8.53 -48.39
CA ALA A 43 -32.14 -9.26 -48.12
C ALA A 43 -31.82 -10.27 -49.24
N PRO A 44 -30.54 -10.42 -49.64
CA PRO A 44 -30.10 -11.28 -50.75
C PRO A 44 -30.02 -12.76 -50.32
N ILE A 45 -31.12 -13.28 -49.79
CA ILE A 45 -31.27 -14.68 -49.39
C ILE A 45 -32.52 -15.29 -50.03
N SER A 46 -32.52 -16.61 -50.19
CA SER A 46 -33.68 -17.34 -50.69
C SER A 46 -34.86 -17.23 -49.72
N THR A 47 -36.08 -17.41 -50.25
CA THR A 47 -37.31 -17.42 -49.46
C THR A 47 -37.32 -18.55 -48.42
N GLU A 48 -36.73 -19.69 -48.76
CA GLU A 48 -36.55 -20.83 -47.86
C GLU A 48 -35.62 -20.49 -46.70
N SER A 49 -34.42 -19.96 -46.97
CA SER A 49 -33.49 -19.53 -45.92
C SER A 49 -34.08 -18.43 -45.03
N ARG A 50 -34.91 -17.54 -45.59
CA ARG A 50 -35.62 -16.52 -44.82
C ARG A 50 -36.68 -17.13 -43.89
N ALA A 51 -37.42 -18.13 -44.35
CA ALA A 51 -38.39 -18.86 -43.53
C ALA A 51 -37.70 -19.61 -42.38
N LEU A 52 -36.52 -20.18 -42.62
CA LEU A 52 -35.72 -20.84 -41.60
C LEU A 52 -35.21 -19.87 -40.52
N LEU A 53 -34.75 -18.68 -40.92
CA LEU A 53 -34.38 -17.62 -39.98
C LEU A 53 -35.56 -17.15 -39.12
N ALA A 54 -36.80 -17.23 -39.61
CA ALA A 54 -37.99 -16.89 -38.83
C ALA A 54 -38.25 -17.88 -37.69
N VAL A 55 -37.83 -19.14 -37.86
CA VAL A 55 -37.93 -20.22 -36.85
C VAL A 55 -36.72 -20.23 -35.89
N TYR A 56 -35.63 -19.56 -36.27
CA TYR A 56 -34.42 -19.49 -35.44
C TYR A 56 -34.69 -18.82 -34.09
N ARG A 57 -34.43 -19.57 -33.01
CA ARG A 57 -34.41 -19.13 -31.61
C ARG A 57 -33.05 -19.49 -31.02
N HIS A 58 -32.45 -18.55 -30.29
CA HIS A 58 -31.06 -18.66 -29.82
C HIS A 58 -30.81 -19.82 -28.85
N ASP A 59 -31.82 -20.23 -28.05
CA ASP A 59 -31.64 -21.17 -26.93
C ASP A 59 -32.65 -22.34 -26.89
N GLU A 60 -33.44 -22.56 -27.95
CA GLU A 60 -34.41 -23.66 -27.99
C GLU A 60 -33.91 -24.81 -28.88
N GLU A 61 -34.10 -26.06 -28.44
CA GLU A 61 -33.96 -27.22 -29.31
C GLU A 61 -34.89 -27.03 -30.51
N LEU A 62 -34.33 -27.18 -31.73
CA LEU A 62 -35.18 -27.17 -32.91
C LEU A 62 -36.15 -28.36 -32.82
N PRO A 63 -37.39 -28.24 -33.33
CA PRO A 63 -38.29 -29.37 -33.44
C PRO A 63 -37.57 -30.57 -34.06
N LEU A 64 -37.69 -31.74 -33.43
CA LEU A 64 -37.04 -33.00 -33.83
C LEU A 64 -37.11 -33.19 -35.35
N GLY A 65 -35.96 -33.38 -35.99
CA GLY A 65 -35.84 -33.62 -37.43
C GLY A 65 -35.47 -32.41 -38.29
N LEU A 66 -35.10 -31.26 -37.70
CA LEU A 66 -34.60 -30.09 -38.43
C LEU A 66 -33.09 -29.83 -38.22
N ASP A 67 -32.37 -30.77 -37.62
CA ASP A 67 -30.95 -30.62 -37.28
C ASP A 67 -30.04 -30.44 -38.51
N HIS A 68 -30.41 -31.08 -39.63
CA HIS A 68 -29.71 -30.94 -40.91
C HIS A 68 -29.83 -29.53 -41.53
N ILE A 69 -30.76 -28.71 -41.05
CA ILE A 69 -30.97 -27.34 -41.55
C ILE A 69 -30.00 -26.34 -40.91
N ARG A 70 -29.35 -26.68 -39.78
CA ARG A 70 -28.38 -25.80 -39.12
C ARG A 70 -27.13 -25.55 -39.98
N ASN A 71 -26.81 -26.46 -40.90
CA ASN A 71 -25.66 -26.36 -41.77
C ASN A 71 -26.08 -25.93 -43.18
N VAL A 72 -26.34 -24.63 -43.35
CA VAL A 72 -26.55 -24.03 -44.68
C VAL A 72 -25.18 -23.82 -45.33
N GLU A 73 -24.89 -24.54 -46.41
CA GLU A 73 -23.71 -24.30 -47.22
C GLU A 73 -23.90 -23.01 -48.03
N ILE A 74 -23.38 -21.89 -47.52
CA ILE A 74 -23.42 -20.59 -48.21
C ILE A 74 -22.24 -20.50 -49.17
N SER A 75 -22.53 -20.30 -50.46
CA SER A 75 -21.52 -20.08 -51.50
C SER A 75 -20.70 -18.81 -51.22
N TYR A 76 -19.46 -18.77 -51.70
CA TYR A 76 -18.59 -17.60 -51.54
C TYR A 76 -19.23 -16.31 -52.07
N HIS A 77 -19.94 -16.39 -53.20
CA HIS A 77 -20.63 -15.22 -53.79
C HIS A 77 -21.83 -14.77 -52.96
N GLU A 78 -22.62 -15.71 -52.43
CA GLU A 78 -23.75 -15.43 -51.55
C GLU A 78 -23.27 -14.78 -50.25
N ARG A 79 -22.18 -15.32 -49.67
CA ARG A 79 -21.55 -14.75 -48.48
C ARG A 79 -21.11 -13.31 -48.70
N ASN A 80 -20.50 -13.03 -49.86
CA ASN A 80 -20.05 -11.67 -50.18
C ASN A 80 -21.23 -10.72 -50.40
N ALA A 81 -22.29 -11.17 -51.08
CA ALA A 81 -23.51 -10.39 -51.29
C ALA A 81 -24.22 -10.08 -49.96
N ILE A 82 -24.33 -11.08 -49.08
CA ILE A 82 -24.89 -10.94 -47.73
C ILE A 82 -24.07 -9.94 -46.90
N ASN A 83 -22.74 -10.08 -46.89
CA ASN A 83 -21.86 -9.18 -46.14
C ASN A 83 -22.02 -7.73 -46.62
N LYS A 84 -21.99 -7.51 -47.94
CA LYS A 84 -22.15 -6.17 -48.52
C LYS A 84 -23.53 -5.58 -48.21
N TYR A 85 -24.58 -6.39 -48.25
CA TYR A 85 -25.93 -5.97 -47.87
C TYR A 85 -25.98 -5.56 -46.40
N ILE A 86 -25.50 -6.41 -45.48
CA ILE A 86 -25.49 -6.12 -44.04
C ILE A 86 -24.71 -4.83 -43.75
N GLU A 87 -23.51 -4.68 -44.33
CA GLU A 87 -22.68 -3.48 -44.16
C GLU A 87 -23.42 -2.23 -44.64
N THR A 88 -24.00 -2.27 -45.83
CA THR A 88 -24.74 -1.14 -46.40
C THR A 88 -25.98 -0.83 -45.56
N SER A 89 -26.76 -1.83 -45.17
CA SER A 89 -27.96 -1.65 -44.35
C SER A 89 -27.64 -1.08 -42.98
N ILE A 90 -26.55 -1.52 -42.33
CA ILE A 90 -26.09 -0.94 -41.06
C ILE A 90 -25.69 0.52 -41.26
N ILE A 91 -24.92 0.83 -42.31
CA ILE A 91 -24.50 2.20 -42.61
C ILE A 91 -25.73 3.10 -42.83
N GLU A 92 -26.70 2.67 -43.64
CA GLU A 92 -27.91 3.44 -43.91
C GLU A 92 -28.78 3.66 -42.67
N GLN A 93 -28.97 2.62 -41.85
CA GLN A 93 -29.76 2.73 -40.61
C GLN A 93 -29.08 3.59 -39.55
N VAL A 94 -27.74 3.54 -39.46
CA VAL A 94 -26.96 4.27 -38.45
C VAL A 94 -26.62 5.70 -38.89
N ARG A 95 -26.60 5.99 -40.20
CA ARG A 95 -26.34 7.32 -40.77
C ARG A 95 -27.11 8.46 -40.11
N PRO A 96 -28.45 8.43 -39.95
CA PRO A 96 -29.18 9.55 -39.35
C PRO A 96 -28.76 9.80 -37.89
N TYR A 97 -28.44 8.75 -37.14
CA TYR A 97 -27.96 8.86 -35.76
C TYR A 97 -26.53 9.43 -35.72
N VAL A 98 -25.68 9.06 -36.66
CA VAL A 98 -24.32 9.60 -36.77
C VAL A 98 -24.32 11.06 -37.22
N GLU A 99 -25.20 11.44 -38.14
CA GLU A 99 -25.32 12.83 -38.60
C GLU A 99 -25.85 13.75 -37.50
N THR A 100 -26.87 13.32 -36.77
CA THR A 100 -27.36 14.05 -35.58
C THR A 100 -26.28 14.14 -34.52
N ALA A 101 -25.62 13.03 -34.18
CA ALA A 101 -24.47 12.99 -33.28
C ALA A 101 -23.36 13.98 -33.66
N LYS A 102 -22.97 14.02 -34.96
CA LYS A 102 -21.96 14.96 -35.47
C LYS A 102 -22.38 16.42 -35.31
N GLN A 103 -23.67 16.74 -35.41
CA GLN A 103 -24.18 18.09 -35.18
C GLN A 103 -24.04 18.49 -33.71
N PHE A 104 -24.27 17.56 -32.78
CA PHE A 104 -24.12 17.83 -31.34
C PHE A 104 -22.67 17.92 -30.87
N THR A 105 -21.74 17.24 -31.54
CA THR A 105 -20.34 17.18 -31.11
C THR A 105 -19.35 17.93 -32.00
N GLU A 106 -19.85 18.82 -32.87
CA GLU A 106 -19.02 19.61 -33.78
C GLU A 106 -18.09 18.72 -34.65
N GLY A 107 -18.53 17.50 -34.95
CA GLY A 107 -17.76 16.51 -35.69
C GLY A 107 -16.84 15.60 -34.87
N ASN A 108 -16.69 15.83 -33.55
CA ASN A 108 -15.93 14.95 -32.66
C ASN A 108 -16.84 13.92 -31.97
N LEU A 109 -17.11 12.80 -32.65
CA LEU A 109 -17.91 11.70 -32.10
C LEU A 109 -17.30 11.07 -30.83
N GLY A 110 -16.02 11.32 -30.52
CA GLY A 110 -15.39 10.86 -29.28
C GLY A 110 -16.03 11.43 -28.02
N LEU A 111 -16.61 12.64 -28.10
CA LEU A 111 -17.29 13.29 -26.96
C LEU A 111 -18.58 12.57 -26.55
N LEU A 112 -19.15 11.71 -27.40
CA LEU A 112 -20.33 10.90 -27.06
C LEU A 112 -19.97 9.62 -26.29
N ALA A 113 -18.69 9.20 -26.36
CA ALA A 113 -18.20 8.08 -25.57
C ALA A 113 -17.94 8.48 -24.12
N ASP A 114 -17.79 9.79 -23.85
CA ASP A 114 -17.69 10.31 -22.50
C ASP A 114 -19.04 10.21 -21.80
N SER A 115 -19.10 9.34 -20.79
CA SER A 115 -20.26 9.26 -19.90
C SER A 115 -20.57 10.65 -19.32
N GLN A 116 -21.85 11.01 -19.23
CA GLN A 116 -22.30 12.22 -18.52
C GLN A 116 -21.75 12.30 -17.08
N TYR A 117 -21.36 11.16 -16.52
CA TYR A 117 -20.81 11.02 -15.18
C TYR A 117 -19.30 10.77 -15.16
N HIS A 118 -18.59 10.90 -16.29
CA HIS A 118 -17.16 10.66 -16.36
C HIS A 118 -16.41 11.51 -15.33
N GLU A 119 -16.73 12.80 -15.25
CA GLU A 119 -16.13 13.72 -14.27
C GLU A 119 -16.49 13.38 -12.82
N GLN A 120 -17.70 12.85 -12.58
CA GLN A 120 -18.10 12.42 -11.24
C GLN A 120 -17.36 11.14 -10.82
N HIS A 121 -17.17 10.20 -11.74
CA HIS A 121 -16.38 9.00 -11.51
C HIS A 121 -14.91 9.33 -11.24
N THR A 122 -14.31 10.22 -12.03
CA THR A 122 -12.93 10.64 -11.80
C THR A 122 -12.78 11.37 -10.47
N ASN A 123 -13.73 12.23 -10.09
CA ASN A 123 -13.73 12.89 -8.78
C ASN A 123 -13.83 11.88 -7.63
N LEU A 124 -14.73 10.90 -7.71
CA LEU A 124 -14.85 9.84 -6.69
C LEU A 124 -13.55 9.02 -6.57
N GLN A 125 -12.91 8.70 -7.69
CA GLN A 125 -11.65 7.98 -7.69
C GLN A 125 -10.51 8.81 -7.09
N LEU A 126 -10.45 10.10 -7.41
CA LEU A 126 -9.48 11.03 -6.82
C LEU A 126 -9.69 11.20 -5.31
N ASP A 127 -10.93 11.30 -4.85
CA ASP A 127 -11.24 11.39 -3.42
C ASP A 127 -10.84 10.11 -2.68
N HIS A 128 -11.10 8.94 -3.27
CA HIS A 128 -10.65 7.67 -2.72
C HIS A 128 -9.12 7.62 -2.58
N ASN A 129 -8.39 7.98 -3.64
CA ASN A 129 -6.93 8.03 -3.65
C ASN A 129 -6.39 9.03 -2.62
N ARG A 130 -7.03 10.20 -2.51
CA ARG A 130 -6.67 11.22 -1.52
C ARG A 130 -6.78 10.67 -0.10
N GLN A 131 -7.85 9.93 0.19
CA GLN A 131 -8.08 9.37 1.51
C GLN A 131 -7.09 8.25 1.84
N GLN A 132 -6.75 7.40 0.86
CA GLN A 132 -5.70 6.39 1.00
C GLN A 132 -4.35 7.03 1.31
N LEU A 133 -3.93 8.04 0.54
CA LEU A 133 -2.66 8.74 0.72
C LEU A 133 -2.58 9.46 2.07
N LEU A 134 -3.69 10.06 2.54
CA LEU A 134 -3.75 10.67 3.86
C LEU A 134 -3.53 9.65 4.99
N ASN A 135 -4.12 8.47 4.86
CA ASN A 135 -3.94 7.39 5.83
C ASN A 135 -2.50 6.89 5.86
N GLU A 136 -1.89 6.67 4.69
CA GLU A 136 -0.49 6.25 4.57
C GLU A 136 0.46 7.29 5.17
N LEU A 137 0.21 8.58 4.87
CA LEU A 137 0.99 9.69 5.42
C LEU A 137 0.88 9.76 6.96
N ALA A 138 -0.32 9.50 7.51
CA ALA A 138 -0.51 9.44 8.97
C ALA A 138 0.30 8.28 9.60
N GLN A 139 0.28 7.10 8.98
CA GLN A 139 1.06 5.94 9.43
C GLN A 139 2.58 6.22 9.38
N LEU A 140 3.06 6.82 8.30
CA LEU A 140 4.47 7.20 8.15
C LEU A 140 4.91 8.23 9.19
N LYS A 141 4.08 9.23 9.47
CA LYS A 141 4.35 10.22 10.54
C LYS A 141 4.42 9.55 11.91
N ALA A 142 3.49 8.64 12.21
CA ALA A 142 3.51 7.90 13.48
C ALA A 142 4.78 7.06 13.61
N ARG A 143 5.16 6.32 12.56
CA ARG A 143 6.40 5.53 12.51
C ARG A 143 7.65 6.39 12.67
N LYS A 144 7.70 7.57 12.03
CA LYS A 144 8.80 8.52 12.19
C LYS A 144 8.96 8.96 13.65
N ILE A 145 7.86 9.31 14.32
CA ILE A 145 7.91 9.71 15.74
C ILE A 145 8.41 8.57 16.62
N GLN A 146 7.95 7.34 16.39
CA GLN A 146 8.42 6.16 17.11
C GLN A 146 9.93 5.94 16.93
N LEU A 147 10.43 6.03 15.70
CA LEU A 147 11.87 5.92 15.43
C LEU A 147 12.68 7.04 16.08
N MET A 148 12.18 8.28 16.05
CA MET A 148 12.83 9.40 16.73
C MET A 148 12.92 9.18 18.25
N LYS A 149 11.87 8.62 18.87
CA LYS A 149 11.89 8.25 20.30
C LYS A 149 12.91 7.15 20.58
N ALA A 150 12.93 6.08 19.80
CA ALA A 150 13.91 5.00 19.94
C ALA A 150 15.36 5.52 19.79
N CYS A 151 15.62 6.38 18.82
CA CYS A 151 16.92 7.03 18.66
C CYS A 151 17.29 7.91 19.88
N ALA A 152 16.32 8.64 20.43
CA ALA A 152 16.55 9.45 21.63
C ALA A 152 16.89 8.57 22.85
N GLU A 153 16.17 7.47 23.05
CA GLU A 153 16.41 6.48 24.12
C GLU A 153 17.81 5.86 24.01
N ILE A 154 18.18 5.40 22.81
CA ILE A 154 19.51 4.85 22.51
C ILE A 154 20.59 5.90 22.80
N ARG A 155 20.36 7.18 22.49
CA ARG A 155 21.32 8.26 22.78
C ARG A 155 21.42 8.59 24.27
N THR A 156 20.31 8.51 25.01
CA THR A 156 20.30 8.79 26.46
C THR A 156 21.00 7.71 27.28
N GLY A 157 21.02 6.45 26.82
CA GLY A 157 21.70 5.34 27.52
C GLY A 157 23.19 5.59 27.75
N PRO A 158 24.00 5.89 26.72
CA PRO A 158 25.41 6.25 26.85
C PRO A 158 25.65 7.45 27.75
N TYR A 159 24.78 8.48 27.69
CA TYR A 159 24.89 9.64 28.57
C TYR A 159 24.73 9.26 30.05
N GLN A 160 23.70 8.45 30.36
CA GLN A 160 23.47 7.97 31.72
C GLN A 160 24.63 7.08 32.20
N ARG A 161 25.12 6.16 31.36
CA ARG A 161 26.27 5.31 31.66
C ARG A 161 27.53 6.13 31.96
N ASN A 162 27.88 7.07 31.09
CA ASN A 162 29.05 7.92 31.25
C ASN A 162 28.97 8.75 32.55
N ASN A 163 27.78 9.24 32.90
CA ASN A 163 27.57 9.98 34.13
C ASN A 163 27.79 9.10 35.38
N VAL A 164 27.32 7.84 35.35
CA VAL A 164 27.56 6.89 36.45
C VAL A 164 29.05 6.54 36.57
N GLU A 165 29.72 6.26 35.46
CA GLU A 165 31.16 5.96 35.43
C GLU A 165 31.98 7.14 35.97
N LEU A 166 31.63 8.37 35.57
CA LEU A 166 32.26 9.59 36.08
C LEU A 166 32.05 9.74 37.60
N LYS A 167 30.83 9.58 38.09
CA LYS A 167 30.52 9.69 39.52
C LYS A 167 31.20 8.60 40.35
N TYR A 168 31.30 7.39 39.82
CA TYR A 168 32.04 6.30 40.45
C TYR A 168 33.54 6.59 40.53
N ALA A 169 34.14 7.11 39.45
CA ALA A 169 35.54 7.53 39.44
C ALA A 169 35.82 8.67 40.44
N GLU A 170 34.94 9.68 40.50
CA GLU A 170 35.00 10.75 41.49
C GLU A 170 34.95 10.21 42.93
N ALA A 171 34.03 9.28 43.21
CA ALA A 171 33.90 8.66 44.52
C ALA A 171 35.16 7.85 44.90
N CYS A 172 35.69 7.06 43.97
CA CYS A 172 36.94 6.29 44.17
C CYS A 172 38.14 7.22 44.45
N PHE A 173 38.23 8.32 43.70
CA PHE A 173 39.26 9.32 43.89
C PHE A 173 39.16 9.95 45.29
N MET A 174 37.97 10.38 45.70
CA MET A 174 37.75 10.96 47.03
C MET A 174 38.03 9.97 48.15
N ALA A 175 37.62 8.70 48.01
CA ALA A 175 37.93 7.66 48.98
C ALA A 175 39.44 7.45 49.13
N THR A 176 40.16 7.42 48.00
CA THR A 176 41.63 7.28 47.98
C THR A 176 42.32 8.48 48.62
N LYS A 177 41.88 9.70 48.28
CA LYS A 177 42.38 10.94 48.85
C LYS A 177 42.19 10.97 50.37
N THR A 178 40.99 10.61 50.85
CA THR A 178 40.69 10.54 52.29
C THR A 178 41.58 9.52 52.99
N LYS A 179 41.77 8.34 52.40
CA LYS A 179 42.67 7.31 52.96
C LYS A 179 44.12 7.77 53.03
N MET A 180 44.60 8.52 52.03
CA MET A 180 45.94 9.12 52.06
C MET A 180 46.07 10.18 53.14
N LEU A 181 45.09 11.08 53.27
CA LEU A 181 45.08 12.10 54.32
C LEU A 181 45.08 11.45 55.71
N GLN A 182 44.24 10.43 55.94
CA GLN A 182 44.23 9.69 57.20
C GLN A 182 45.60 9.08 57.52
N LYS A 183 46.28 8.46 56.53
CA LYS A 183 47.62 7.90 56.72
C LYS A 183 48.66 8.99 57.02
N LEU A 184 48.59 10.12 56.31
CA LEU A 184 49.50 11.24 56.50
C LEU A 184 49.33 11.84 57.90
N THR A 185 48.09 12.14 58.31
CA THR A 185 47.78 12.65 59.64
C THR A 185 48.18 11.66 60.74
N ALA A 186 47.92 10.37 60.56
CA ALA A 186 48.36 9.35 61.52
C ALA A 186 49.90 9.32 61.64
N ASN A 187 50.63 9.43 60.52
CA ASN A 187 52.09 9.49 60.51
C ASN A 187 52.61 10.76 61.20
N GLU A 188 52.01 11.91 60.92
CA GLU A 188 52.36 13.17 61.59
C GLU A 188 52.11 13.11 63.09
N ILE A 189 50.96 12.56 63.53
CA ILE A 189 50.68 12.36 64.95
C ILE A 189 51.75 11.46 65.59
N VAL A 190 52.08 10.33 64.96
CA VAL A 190 53.10 9.39 65.48
C VAL A 190 54.50 9.99 65.48
N ASN A 191 54.86 10.88 64.55
CA ASN A 191 56.18 11.50 64.52
C ASN A 191 56.28 12.72 65.43
N CYS A 192 55.22 13.52 65.56
CA CYS A 192 55.22 14.69 66.43
C CYS A 192 55.08 14.32 67.91
N THR A 193 54.37 13.23 68.25
CA THR A 193 54.12 12.87 69.65
C THR A 193 55.37 12.50 70.46
N PRO A 194 56.36 11.72 69.98
CA PRO A 194 57.55 11.38 70.75
C PRO A 194 58.46 12.59 70.96
N HIS A 195 58.62 13.43 69.92
CA HIS A 195 59.44 14.65 70.01
C HIS A 195 58.76 15.70 70.91
N ALA A 196 57.45 15.89 70.79
CA ALA A 196 56.71 16.80 71.66
C ALA A 196 56.70 16.32 73.12
N VAL A 197 56.49 15.02 73.38
CA VAL A 197 56.53 14.47 74.75
C VAL A 197 57.93 14.62 75.36
N LYS A 198 59.00 14.35 74.61
CA LYS A 198 60.38 14.58 75.08
C LYS A 198 60.65 16.05 75.38
N ALA A 199 60.25 16.96 74.49
CA ALA A 199 60.41 18.40 74.71
C ALA A 199 59.65 18.87 75.96
N VAL A 200 58.42 18.37 76.19
CA VAL A 200 57.65 18.67 77.41
C VAL A 200 58.34 18.10 78.65
N GLN A 201 58.89 16.88 78.60
CA GLN A 201 59.64 16.29 79.70
C GLN A 201 60.93 17.05 80.03
N GLU A 202 61.68 17.49 79.02
CA GLU A 202 62.88 18.31 79.19
C GLU A 202 62.56 19.66 79.81
N VAL A 203 61.52 20.35 79.33
CA VAL A 203 61.05 21.61 79.94
C VAL A 203 60.58 21.37 81.37
N ALA A 204 59.83 20.29 81.64
CA ALA A 204 59.40 19.95 82.99
C ALA A 204 60.59 19.65 83.93
N ALA A 205 61.64 19.00 83.44
CA ALA A 205 62.87 18.77 84.19
C ALA A 205 63.59 20.09 84.51
N VAL A 206 63.72 20.99 83.52
CA VAL A 206 64.31 22.33 83.72
C VAL A 206 63.48 23.17 84.71
N VAL A 207 62.16 23.14 84.60
CA VAL A 207 61.26 23.83 85.54
C VAL A 207 61.40 23.28 86.96
N LYS A 208 61.50 21.95 87.15
CA LYS A 208 61.80 21.36 88.47
C LYS A 208 63.14 21.82 89.03
N THR A 209 64.18 21.91 88.20
CA THR A 209 65.48 22.44 88.64
C THR A 209 65.44 23.92 89.00
N LEU A 210 64.59 24.72 88.33
CA LEU A 210 64.43 26.16 88.59
C LEU A 210 63.55 26.46 89.82
N ILE A 211 62.57 25.61 90.11
CA ILE A 211 61.64 25.78 91.26
C ILE A 211 62.26 25.24 92.57
N GLY A 212 63.36 24.49 92.49
CA GLY A 212 64.14 24.13 93.68
C GLY A 212 63.58 22.94 94.47
N ASP A 213 62.95 21.96 93.81
CA ASP A 213 62.72 20.65 94.42
C ASP A 213 63.95 19.76 94.20
N GLY A 214 65.04 20.13 94.88
CA GLY A 214 66.28 19.36 94.95
C GLY A 214 66.48 18.82 96.37
N ASN A 215 66.04 17.58 96.59
CA ASN A 215 66.62 16.63 97.53
C ASN A 215 66.75 15.29 96.82
#